data_AF-A0A124IRI2-F1
#
_entry.id   AF-A0A124IRI2-F1
#
_cell.length_a   1.000
_cell.length_b   1.000
_cell.length_c   1.000
_cell.angle_alpha   90.00
_cell.angle_beta   90.00
_cell.angle_gamma   90.00
#
_symmetry.space_group_name_H-M   'P 1'
#
loop_
_entity.id
_entity.type
_entity.pdbx_description
1 polymer ?
#
loop_
_entity_poly.entity_id
_entity_poly.type
_entity_poly.pdbx_seq_one_letter_code
_entity_poly.pdbx_strand_id
1 'polypeptide(L)'
;MRPINYEKLMSFVKNNPMYEVYEIGDTVELAFHAPSEEEAAGGFGDEEGAVMRIIFIKRGNELTPREAWVERGGVRRRIDL
;
A
#
# COMPACT_ATOMS: atom_id res chain seq x y z
N MET A 1 16.23 -3.79 -3.85
CA MET A 1 15.65 -2.64 -3.12
C MET A 1 16.39 -2.36 -1.81
N ARG A 2 16.27 -1.14 -1.26
CA ARG A 2 16.83 -0.77 0.06
C ARG A 2 15.81 -1.04 1.17
N PRO A 3 16.23 -1.43 2.39
CA PRO A 3 15.35 -1.52 3.54
C PRO A 3 14.69 -0.19 3.86
N ILE A 4 13.43 -0.24 4.30
CA ILE A 4 12.65 0.91 4.75
C ILE A 4 12.59 0.88 6.28
N ASN A 5 12.64 2.04 6.92
CA ASN A 5 12.50 2.14 8.36
C ASN A 5 11.01 2.03 8.76
N TYR A 6 10.69 1.11 9.67
CA TYR A 6 9.32 0.83 10.10
C TYR A 6 8.66 2.05 10.76
N GLU A 7 9.33 2.70 11.72
CA GLU A 7 8.79 3.88 12.41
C GLU A 7 8.49 5.03 11.46
N LYS A 8 9.37 5.27 10.48
CA LYS A 8 9.14 6.27 9.43
C LYS A 8 7.92 5.93 8.58
N LEU A 9 7.74 4.66 8.21
CA LEU A 9 6.55 4.23 7.47
C LEU A 9 5.28 4.46 8.30
N MET A 10 5.26 4.04 9.57
CA MET A 10 4.09 4.23 10.44
C MET A 10 3.77 5.71 10.64
N SER A 11 4.79 6.56 10.79
CA SER A 11 4.62 8.01 10.92
C SER A 11 4.04 8.62 9.64
N PHE A 12 4.46 8.17 8.47
CA PHE A 12 3.89 8.57 7.19
C PHE A 12 2.42 8.16 7.09
N VAL A 13 2.10 6.89 7.31
CA VAL A 13 0.75 6.34 7.17
C VAL A 13 -0.24 7.04 8.11
N LYS A 14 0.17 7.32 9.36
CA LYS A 14 -0.67 8.03 10.34
C LYS A 14 -1.20 9.39 9.84
N ASN A 15 -0.46 10.05 8.95
CA ASN A 15 -0.83 11.36 8.41
C ASN A 15 -1.47 11.30 7.03
N ASN A 16 -1.64 10.10 6.45
CA ASN A 16 -2.13 9.93 5.08
C ASN A 16 -3.28 8.90 5.05
N PRO A 17 -4.55 9.34 4.99
CA PRO A 17 -5.72 8.46 5.09
C PRO A 17 -5.89 7.52 3.89
N MET A 18 -5.20 7.76 2.77
CA MET A 18 -5.18 6.86 1.62
C MET A 18 -4.33 5.60 1.85
N TYR A 19 -3.60 5.52 2.96
CA TYR A 19 -2.74 4.39 3.28
C TYR A 19 -3.28 3.65 4.50
N GLU A 20 -3.26 2.34 4.42
CA GLU A 20 -3.58 1.44 5.51
C GLU A 20 -2.42 0.48 5.73
N VAL A 21 -2.20 0.11 6.99
CA VAL A 21 -1.17 -0.87 7.36
C VAL A 21 -1.81 -1.98 8.15
N TYR A 22 -1.46 -3.21 7.77
CA TYR A 22 -1.85 -4.43 8.45
C TYR A 22 -0.58 -5.17 8.89
N GLU A 23 -0.48 -5.47 10.18
CA GLU A 23 0.64 -6.24 10.74
C GLU A 23 0.17 -7.66 11.07
N ILE A 24 0.84 -8.66 10.49
CA ILE A 24 0.54 -10.09 10.69
C ILE A 24 1.85 -10.82 10.95
N GLY A 25 2.13 -11.12 12.22
CA GLY A 25 3.37 -11.79 12.62
C GLY A 25 4.61 -10.95 12.29
N ASP A 26 5.50 -11.49 11.45
CA ASP A 26 6.71 -10.82 10.95
C ASP A 26 6.49 -10.08 9.62
N THR A 27 5.24 -9.96 9.19
CA THR A 27 4.86 -9.37 7.91
C THR A 27 4.10 -8.07 8.12
N VAL A 28 4.44 -7.05 7.32
CA VAL A 28 3.75 -5.76 7.28
C VAL A 28 3.21 -5.59 5.87
N GLU A 29 1.91 -5.41 5.76
CA GLU A 29 1.23 -5.11 4.51
C GLU A 29 0.83 -3.64 4.48
N LEU A 30 1.27 -2.92 3.46
CA LEU A 30 0.87 -1.55 3.17
C LEU A 30 -0.12 -1.57 2.01
N ALA A 31 -1.33 -1.09 2.23
CA ALA A 31 -2.31 -0.83 1.18
C ALA A 31 -2.37 0.67 0.89
N PHE A 32 -2.35 1.05 -0.38
CA PHE A 32 -2.59 2.40 -0.86
C PHE A 32 -3.84 2.40 -1.75
N HIS A 33 -4.83 3.18 -1.36
CA HIS A 33 -6.07 3.38 -2.09
C HIS A 33 -5.90 4.59 -2.99
N ALA A 34 -5.62 4.35 -4.27
CA ALA A 34 -5.58 5.41 -5.25
C ALA A 34 -7.02 5.87 -5.55
N PRO A 35 -7.27 7.18 -5.60
CA PRO A 35 -8.58 7.68 -6.03
C PRO A 35 -8.86 7.21 -7.47
N SER A 36 -10.13 7.02 -7.79
CA SER A 36 -10.55 6.76 -9.17
C SER A 36 -10.23 7.95 -10.07
N GLU A 37 -10.22 7.74 -11.39
CA GLU A 37 -10.01 8.84 -12.35
C GLU A 37 -11.11 9.91 -12.19
N GLU A 38 -12.32 9.49 -11.85
CA GLU A 38 -13.46 10.35 -11.60
C GLU A 38 -13.36 11.11 -10.26
N GLU A 39 -12.94 10.45 -9.18
CA GLU A 39 -12.63 11.10 -7.90
C GLU A 39 -11.50 12.12 -8.03
N ALA A 40 -10.46 11.78 -8.80
CA ALA A 40 -9.34 12.68 -9.10
C ALA A 40 -9.78 13.90 -9.93
N ALA A 41 -10.81 13.75 -10.76
CA ALA A 41 -11.45 14.83 -11.50
C ALA A 41 -12.46 15.66 -10.66
N GLY A 42 -12.66 15.31 -9.38
CA GLY A 42 -13.60 15.98 -8.48
C GLY A 42 -15.06 15.53 -8.64
N GLY A 43 -15.29 14.42 -9.36
CA GLY A 43 -16.58 13.77 -9.49
C GLY A 43 -16.88 12.82 -8.33
N PHE A 44 -18.15 12.47 -8.17
CA PHE A 44 -18.61 11.41 -7.26
C PHE A 44 -18.97 10.19 -8.12
N GLY A 45 -18.03 9.26 -8.26
CA GLY A 45 -18.16 8.04 -9.06
C GLY A 45 -18.10 6.79 -8.19
N ASP A 46 -18.82 5.74 -8.58
CA ASP A 46 -18.80 4.40 -7.96
C ASP A 46 -17.70 3.51 -8.57
N GLU A 47 -16.77 4.11 -9.32
CA GLU A 47 -15.68 3.40 -9.96
C GLU A 47 -14.63 3.00 -8.92
N GLU A 48 -14.40 1.70 -8.73
CA GLU A 48 -13.42 1.20 -7.77
C GLU A 48 -12.00 1.73 -8.09
N GLY A 49 -11.46 2.56 -7.20
CA GLY A 49 -10.09 3.03 -7.23
C GLY A 49 -9.08 1.87 -7.21
N ALA A 50 -7.90 2.07 -7.81
CA ALA A 50 -6.86 1.05 -7.81
C ALA A 50 -6.24 0.92 -6.41
N VAL A 51 -6.12 -0.30 -5.90
CA VAL A 51 -5.47 -0.59 -4.62
C VAL A 51 -4.10 -1.18 -4.87
N MET A 52 -3.05 -0.45 -4.51
CA MET A 52 -1.68 -0.97 -4.51
C MET A 52 -1.38 -1.60 -3.15
N ARG A 53 -0.85 -2.81 -3.14
CA ARG A 53 -0.44 -3.50 -1.92
C ARG A 53 1.03 -3.87 -1.99
N ILE A 54 1.75 -3.64 -0.90
CA ILE A 54 3.16 -4.00 -0.75
C ILE A 54 3.31 -4.79 0.54
N ILE A 55 3.84 -6.01 0.43
CA ILE A 55 4.24 -6.84 1.56
C ILE A 55 5.71 -6.59 1.88
N PHE A 56 5.97 -6.31 3.15
CA PHE A 56 7.30 -6.26 3.74
C PHE A 56 7.51 -7.38 4.76
N ILE A 57 8.74 -7.87 4.84
CA ILE A 57 9.21 -8.64 5.99
C ILE A 57 9.85 -7.69 7.00
N LYS A 58 9.36 -7.73 8.23
CA LYS A 58 9.79 -6.91 9.36
C LYS A 58 10.83 -7.62 10.19
N ARG A 59 11.97 -6.97 10.39
CA ARG A 59 13.03 -7.40 11.30
C ARG A 59 13.47 -6.21 12.16
N GLY A 60 12.98 -6.16 13.39
CA GLY A 60 13.17 -5.00 14.26
C GLY A 60 12.53 -3.74 13.65
N ASN A 61 13.34 -2.72 13.38
CA ASN A 61 12.90 -1.45 12.77
C ASN A 61 13.13 -1.41 11.24
N GLU A 62 13.47 -2.53 10.61
CA GLU A 62 13.69 -2.62 9.17
C GLU A 62 12.60 -3.43 8.47
N LEU A 63 12.14 -2.89 7.34
CA LEU A 63 11.18 -3.49 6.43
C LEU A 63 11.86 -3.79 5.11
N THR A 64 11.83 -5.06 4.70
CA THR A 64 12.35 -5.49 3.39
C THR A 64 11.19 -5.81 2.48
N PRO A 65 11.05 -5.15 1.31
CA PRO A 65 10.01 -5.46 0.34
C PRO A 65 10.13 -6.93 -0.11
N ARG A 66 9.00 -7.64 -0.11
CA ARG A 66 8.93 -9.05 -0.52
C ARG A 66 8.08 -9.20 -1.78
N GLU A 67 6.87 -8.64 -1.76
CA GLU A 67 5.92 -8.73 -2.87
C GLU A 67 5.12 -7.43 -3.00
N ALA A 68 4.72 -7.09 -4.22
CA ALA A 68 3.80 -6.00 -4.46
C ALA A 68 2.86 -6.35 -5.60
N TRP A 69 1.65 -5.82 -5.52
CA TRP A 69 0.66 -5.94 -6.59
C TRP A 69 -0.26 -4.73 -6.63
N VAL A 70 -0.90 -4.55 -7.78
CA VAL A 70 -1.98 -3.59 -7.98
C VAL A 70 -3.26 -4.38 -8.24
N GLU A 71 -4.32 -4.03 -7.54
CA GLU A 71 -5.67 -4.53 -7.75
C GLU A 71 -6.50 -3.40 -8.38
N ARG A 72 -7.09 -3.64 -9.55
CA ARG A 72 -8.04 -2.71 -10.21
C ARG A 72 -9.16 -3.53 -10.82
N GLY A 73 -10.42 -3.23 -10.45
CA GLY A 73 -11.60 -3.94 -10.95
C GLY A 73 -11.53 -5.45 -10.77
N GLY A 74 -11.11 -5.92 -9.58
CA GLY A 74 -10.94 -7.34 -9.25
C GLY A 74 -9.75 -8.06 -9.89
N VAL A 75 -8.94 -7.38 -10.72
CA VAL A 75 -7.75 -7.97 -11.35
C VAL A 75 -6.49 -7.61 -10.56
N ARG A 76 -5.76 -8.63 -10.08
CA ARG A 76 -4.45 -8.47 -9.44
C ARG A 76 -3.31 -8.60 -10.43
N ARG A 77 -2.40 -7.63 -10.45
CA ARG A 77 -1.15 -7.65 -11.23
C ARG A 77 0.05 -7.47 -10.32
N ARG A 78 0.98 -8.41 -10.35
CA ARG A 78 2.24 -8.33 -9.61
C ARG A 78 3.12 -7.21 -10.16
N ILE A 79 3.77 -6.46 -9.29
CA ILE A 79 4.82 -5.49 -9.63
C ILE A 79 6.18 -6.13 -9.32
N ASP A 80 7.14 -5.97 -10.21
CA ASP A 80 8.53 -6.35 -9.93
C ASP A 80 9.17 -5.34 -8.97
N LEU A 81 9.76 -5.85 -7.89
CA LEU A 81 10.36 -5.09 -6.79
C LEU A 81 11.89 -5.04 -6.87
#